data_AF-A0AAD4NQC0-F1
#
_entry.id   AF-A0AAD4NQC0-F1
#
_cell.length_a   1.000
_cell.length_b   1.000
_cell.length_c   1.000
_cell.angle_alpha   90.00
_cell.angle_beta   90.00
_cell.angle_gamma   90.00
#
_symmetry.space_group_name_H-M   'P 1'
#
loop_
_entity.id
_entity.type
_entity.pdbx_description
1 polymer ?
#
loop_
_entity_poly.entity_id
_entity_poly.type
_entity_poly.pdbx_seq_one_letter_code
_entity_poly.pdbx_strand_id
1 'polypeptide(L)'
;MHLHKPTEPETPDHYFALDVCQYATAADVKKAFRILALLHHSDKKAPGKTIDAVEFRRVREAFDVLRDSKTRGEYDAQYEEVQEEWNEYRSDFAEFVRQEEQERLEAEKERARTLKEQQRLAAEIQRQADEEARAKADRTVRQEKERLAEERSRQAAERAQKEREKVAEERLRRWKEGQEAEAKQRREQRQKEAEAREARVREQHRGEQERKAQEYLAALRVQEELVAHKVRQKGEIMVQEYLQQFFSGTADTEALRLRHRVRLAHMWARQLHAVARSVSDSIYDIQVEVVELGWHRIDGTAICDFCVKPVKLYFFSCPLGGAAACGDCKYKFVHGYETANGEVVGKRKGEEKKAEKKAGKPGGKKGKGKGKMKK
;
A
#
# COMPACT_ATOMS: atom_id res chain seq x y z
N MET A 1 20.87 -93.19 -10.57
CA MET A 1 20.07 -94.28 -11.16
C MET A 1 18.85 -94.42 -10.26
N HIS A 2 17.63 -94.23 -10.76
CA HIS A 2 16.44 -94.45 -9.94
C HIS A 2 16.27 -95.96 -9.74
N LEU A 3 16.30 -96.41 -8.49
CA LEU A 3 15.96 -97.79 -8.18
C LEU A 3 14.48 -97.99 -8.53
N HIS A 4 14.21 -99.02 -9.31
CA HIS A 4 12.83 -99.40 -9.61
C HIS A 4 12.30 -100.19 -8.42
N LYS A 5 11.00 -100.07 -8.16
CA LYS A 5 10.35 -100.86 -7.10
C LYS A 5 10.63 -102.35 -7.35
N PRO A 6 11.25 -103.07 -6.40
CA PRO A 6 11.50 -104.50 -6.55
C PRO A 6 10.21 -105.28 -6.76
N THR A 7 10.27 -106.33 -7.57
CA THR A 7 9.14 -107.24 -7.82
C THR A 7 9.09 -108.30 -6.72
N GLU A 8 7.88 -108.59 -6.24
CA GLU A 8 7.68 -109.65 -5.24
C GLU A 8 8.03 -111.02 -5.86
N PRO A 9 8.70 -111.93 -5.14
CA PRO A 9 9.01 -113.27 -5.62
C PRO A 9 7.74 -114.06 -6.01
N GLU A 10 7.86 -114.96 -7.00
CA GLU A 10 6.72 -115.75 -7.49
C GLU A 10 6.27 -116.81 -6.48
N THR A 11 7.21 -117.40 -5.74
CA THR A 11 6.97 -118.41 -4.72
C THR A 11 6.71 -117.74 -3.37
N PRO A 12 5.53 -117.91 -2.76
CA PRO A 12 5.25 -117.33 -1.45
C PRO A 12 6.04 -118.00 -0.32
N ASP A 13 6.55 -117.20 0.60
CA ASP A 13 7.12 -117.67 1.87
C ASP A 13 5.99 -118.08 2.83
N HIS A 14 5.66 -119.38 2.85
CA HIS A 14 4.55 -119.94 3.62
C HIS A 14 4.81 -119.93 5.13
N TYR A 15 6.08 -120.06 5.55
CA TYR A 15 6.43 -119.99 6.97
C TYR A 15 6.30 -118.56 7.49
N PHE A 16 6.75 -117.57 6.72
CA PHE A 16 6.58 -116.16 7.04
C PHE A 16 5.10 -115.71 6.97
N ALA A 17 4.33 -116.19 5.99
CA ALA A 17 2.90 -115.88 5.89
C ALA A 17 2.09 -116.37 7.10
N LEU A 18 2.53 -117.46 7.74
CA LEU A 18 1.94 -117.97 8.99
C LEU A 18 2.64 -117.47 10.25
N ASP A 19 3.68 -116.64 10.13
CA ASP A 19 4.51 -116.14 11.24
C ASP A 19 5.04 -117.28 12.15
N VAL A 20 5.56 -118.34 11.51
CA VAL A 20 6.13 -119.51 12.18
C VAL A 20 7.53 -119.81 11.65
N CYS A 21 8.37 -120.44 12.46
CA CYS A 21 9.69 -120.88 12.03
C CYS A 21 9.62 -122.16 11.18
N GLN A 22 10.64 -122.41 10.35
CA GLN A 22 10.74 -123.63 9.54
C GLN A 22 10.69 -124.92 10.38
N TYR A 23 11.16 -124.86 11.63
CA TYR A 23 11.16 -125.96 12.58
C TYR A 23 9.86 -126.07 13.41
N ALA A 24 8.83 -125.27 13.10
CA ALA A 24 7.58 -125.26 13.84
C ALA A 24 6.86 -126.60 13.74
N THR A 25 6.26 -127.05 14.84
CA THR A 25 5.50 -128.29 14.85
C THR A 25 4.17 -128.13 14.11
N ALA A 26 3.57 -129.24 13.66
CA ALA A 26 2.24 -129.19 13.03
C ALA A 26 1.15 -128.58 13.96
N ALA A 27 1.34 -128.68 15.28
CA ALA A 27 0.46 -128.04 16.25
C ALA A 27 0.61 -126.50 16.22
N ASP A 28 1.84 -126.00 16.08
CA ASP A 28 2.14 -124.57 16.01
C ASP A 28 1.62 -123.96 14.70
N VAL A 29 1.84 -124.63 13.56
CA VAL A 29 1.31 -124.23 12.24
C VAL A 29 -0.22 -124.11 12.30
N LYS A 30 -0.90 -125.10 12.91
CA LYS A 30 -2.37 -125.09 13.06
C LYS A 30 -2.84 -124.02 14.03
N LYS A 31 -2.08 -123.73 15.09
CA LYS A 31 -2.39 -122.68 16.05
C LYS A 31 -2.25 -121.30 15.41
N ALA A 32 -1.16 -121.06 14.69
CA ALA A 32 -0.89 -119.81 13.97
C ALA A 32 -1.96 -119.55 12.91
N PHE A 33 -2.30 -120.54 12.09
CA PHE A 33 -3.39 -120.44 11.12
C PHE A 33 -4.72 -120.05 11.78
N ARG A 34 -5.09 -120.66 12.92
CA ARG A 34 -6.34 -120.31 13.63
C ARG A 34 -6.34 -118.86 14.10
N ILE A 35 -5.21 -118.37 14.60
CA ILE A 35 -5.08 -116.99 15.09
C ILE A 35 -5.18 -116.01 13.91
N LEU A 36 -4.44 -116.25 12.84
CA LEU A 36 -4.42 -115.39 11.65
C LEU A 36 -5.73 -115.44 10.86
N ALA A 37 -6.35 -116.61 10.73
CA ALA A 37 -7.67 -116.75 10.10
C ALA A 37 -8.76 -116.00 10.87
N LEU A 38 -8.67 -115.93 12.20
CA LEU A 38 -9.58 -115.14 13.03
C LEU A 38 -9.29 -113.64 12.98
N LEU A 39 -8.07 -113.24 12.62
CA LEU A 39 -7.66 -111.83 12.48
C LEU A 39 -8.08 -111.27 11.12
N HIS A 40 -7.90 -112.06 10.06
CA HIS A 40 -8.21 -111.71 8.67
C HIS A 40 -9.60 -112.18 8.21
N HIS A 41 -10.47 -112.59 9.15
CA HIS A 41 -11.81 -113.05 8.82
C HIS A 41 -12.67 -111.89 8.29
N SER A 42 -13.33 -112.08 7.15
CA SER A 42 -14.16 -111.07 6.50
C SER A 42 -15.31 -110.52 7.37
N ASP A 43 -15.81 -111.34 8.30
CA ASP A 43 -16.91 -111.01 9.22
C ASP A 43 -16.52 -110.03 10.34
N LYS A 44 -15.23 -109.84 10.63
CA LYS A 44 -14.78 -108.98 11.74
C LYS A 44 -14.50 -107.52 11.36
N LYS A 45 -14.77 -107.10 10.12
CA LYS A 45 -14.45 -105.72 9.66
C LYS A 45 -15.68 -104.92 9.22
N ALA A 46 -15.66 -103.63 9.56
CA ALA A 46 -16.60 -102.62 9.10
C ALA A 46 -16.54 -102.45 7.55
N PRO A 47 -17.65 -102.07 6.89
CA PRO A 47 -17.71 -101.97 5.43
C PRO A 47 -16.74 -100.89 4.89
N GLY A 48 -15.78 -101.29 4.03
CA GLY A 48 -14.90 -100.36 3.30
C GLY A 48 -13.41 -100.72 3.17
N LYS A 49 -12.91 -101.83 3.72
CA LYS A 49 -11.50 -102.27 3.57
C LYS A 49 -11.40 -103.58 2.78
N THR A 50 -10.77 -103.53 1.61
CA THR A 50 -10.61 -104.66 0.66
C THR A 50 -9.34 -105.50 0.87
N ILE A 51 -8.45 -105.08 1.79
CA ILE A 51 -7.09 -105.63 1.94
C ILE A 51 -7.07 -107.04 2.54
N ASP A 52 -8.06 -107.41 3.34
CA ASP A 52 -8.04 -108.67 4.12
C ASP A 52 -8.21 -109.93 3.27
N ALA A 53 -8.84 -109.83 2.09
CA ALA A 53 -9.10 -110.99 1.25
C ALA A 53 -7.82 -111.55 0.60
N VAL A 54 -6.83 -110.70 0.35
CA VAL A 54 -5.53 -111.13 -0.22
C VAL A 54 -4.70 -111.83 0.86
N GLU A 55 -4.59 -111.22 2.03
CA GLU A 55 -3.83 -111.79 3.16
C GLU A 55 -4.46 -113.09 3.69
N PHE A 56 -5.80 -113.16 3.75
CA PHE A 56 -6.48 -114.40 4.13
C PHE A 56 -6.21 -115.54 3.14
N ARG A 57 -6.18 -115.23 1.83
CA ARG A 57 -5.81 -116.23 0.80
C ARG A 57 -4.37 -116.71 0.98
N ARG A 58 -3.42 -115.79 1.21
CA ARG A 58 -2.01 -116.14 1.47
C ARG A 58 -1.84 -117.02 2.71
N VAL A 59 -2.49 -116.66 3.81
CA VAL A 59 -2.51 -117.44 5.06
C VAL A 59 -3.15 -118.83 4.86
N ARG A 60 -4.21 -118.91 4.06
CA ARG A 60 -4.89 -120.17 3.73
C ARG A 60 -4.01 -121.08 2.89
N GLU A 61 -3.44 -120.56 1.82
CA GLU A 61 -2.53 -121.27 0.91
C GLU A 61 -1.31 -121.80 1.68
N ALA A 62 -0.71 -120.97 2.54
CA ALA A 62 0.40 -121.37 3.39
C ALA A 62 0.04 -122.51 4.35
N PHE A 63 -1.15 -122.47 4.96
CA PHE A 63 -1.62 -123.56 5.81
C PHE A 63 -1.86 -124.85 5.02
N ASP A 64 -2.42 -124.77 3.81
CA ASP A 64 -2.70 -125.95 3.00
C ASP A 64 -1.41 -126.66 2.56
N VAL A 65 -0.31 -125.91 2.29
CA VAL A 65 1.01 -126.47 1.98
C VAL A 65 1.74 -127.00 3.22
N LEU A 66 1.69 -126.31 4.36
CA LEU A 66 2.45 -126.67 5.56
C LEU A 66 1.75 -127.70 6.47
N ARG A 67 0.46 -127.96 6.28
CA ARG A 67 -0.32 -128.89 7.09
C ARG A 67 0.01 -130.36 6.79
N ASP A 68 0.17 -130.72 5.52
CA ASP A 68 0.41 -132.09 5.09
C ASP A 68 1.91 -132.39 5.04
N SER A 69 2.33 -133.57 5.52
CA SER A 69 3.76 -133.86 5.65
C SER A 69 4.44 -134.05 4.30
N LYS A 70 3.68 -134.47 3.27
CA LYS A 70 4.22 -134.67 1.93
C LYS A 70 4.46 -133.32 1.24
N THR A 71 3.45 -132.45 1.21
CA THR A 71 3.56 -131.11 0.61
C THR A 71 4.55 -130.22 1.35
N ARG A 72 4.62 -130.35 2.69
CA ARG A 72 5.64 -129.66 3.49
C ARG A 72 7.04 -130.15 3.16
N GLY A 73 7.26 -131.46 3.01
CA GLY A 73 8.57 -132.00 2.63
C GLY A 73 9.04 -131.56 1.24
N GLU A 74 8.13 -131.47 0.28
CA GLU A 74 8.41 -130.93 -1.06
C GLU A 74 8.76 -129.43 -1.00
N TYR A 75 8.06 -128.65 -0.17
CA TYR A 75 8.34 -127.22 0.04
C TYR A 75 9.66 -126.98 0.79
N ASP A 76 9.92 -127.75 1.85
CA ASP A 76 11.14 -127.64 2.66
C ASP A 76 12.41 -127.91 1.84
N ALA A 77 12.32 -128.75 0.79
CA ALA A 77 13.45 -129.05 -0.10
C ALA A 77 13.91 -127.85 -0.95
N GLN A 78 13.02 -126.89 -1.22
CA GLN A 78 13.31 -125.67 -1.98
C GLN A 78 13.25 -124.40 -1.10
N TYR A 79 13.05 -124.56 0.22
CA TYR A 79 12.79 -123.43 1.11
C TYR A 79 14.01 -122.52 1.30
N GLU A 80 15.23 -123.05 1.19
CA GLU A 80 16.45 -122.23 1.26
C GLU A 80 16.51 -121.20 0.12
N GLU A 81 16.20 -121.63 -1.12
CA GLU A 81 16.13 -120.73 -2.28
C GLU A 81 15.00 -119.69 -2.12
N VAL A 82 13.81 -120.12 -1.68
CA VAL A 82 12.70 -119.21 -1.38
C VAL A 82 13.11 -118.19 -0.31
N GLN A 83 13.77 -118.64 0.76
CA GLN A 83 14.19 -117.76 1.83
C GLN A 83 15.22 -116.72 1.37
N GLU A 84 16.17 -117.10 0.52
CA GLU A 84 17.16 -116.19 -0.07
C GLU A 84 16.49 -115.14 -0.98
N GLU A 85 15.60 -115.56 -1.88
CA GLU A 85 14.84 -114.65 -2.76
C GLU A 85 14.03 -113.62 -1.96
N TRP A 86 13.36 -114.07 -0.89
CA TRP A 86 12.59 -113.18 -0.02
C TRP A 86 13.48 -112.26 0.82
N ASN A 87 14.66 -112.70 1.24
CA ASN A 87 15.62 -111.86 1.96
C ASN A 87 16.19 -110.76 1.06
N GLU A 88 16.54 -111.10 -0.17
CA GLU A 88 17.00 -110.15 -1.19
C GLU A 88 15.90 -109.11 -1.49
N TYR A 89 14.67 -109.58 -1.77
CA TYR A 89 13.51 -108.70 -1.98
C TYR A 89 13.29 -107.73 -0.81
N ARG A 90 13.34 -108.21 0.44
CA ARG A 90 13.15 -107.37 1.63
C ARG A 90 14.27 -106.34 1.78
N SER A 91 15.52 -106.73 1.49
CA SER A 91 16.68 -105.82 1.52
C SER A 91 16.55 -104.72 0.48
N ASP A 92 16.30 -105.11 -0.78
CA ASP A 92 16.15 -104.20 -1.91
C ASP A 92 14.95 -103.28 -1.73
N PHE A 93 13.84 -103.80 -1.20
CA PHE A 93 12.66 -103.00 -0.91
C PHE A 93 12.94 -101.98 0.19
N ALA A 94 13.67 -102.37 1.24
CA ALA A 94 14.08 -101.44 2.29
C ALA A 94 15.04 -100.35 1.76
N GLU A 95 15.93 -100.69 0.83
CA GLU A 95 16.81 -99.73 0.17
C GLU A 95 16.03 -98.77 -0.75
N PHE A 96 15.11 -99.31 -1.56
CA PHE A 96 14.21 -98.52 -2.40
C PHE A 96 13.43 -97.48 -1.58
N VAL A 97 12.84 -97.87 -0.45
CA VAL A 97 12.10 -96.95 0.43
C VAL A 97 13.02 -95.87 1.00
N ARG A 98 14.24 -96.23 1.44
CA ARG A 98 15.23 -95.26 1.91
C ARG A 98 15.62 -94.28 0.81
N GLN A 99 15.83 -94.75 -0.41
CA GLN A 99 16.19 -93.89 -1.53
C GLN A 99 15.05 -92.94 -1.91
N GLU A 100 13.80 -93.42 -2.00
CA GLU A 100 12.67 -92.53 -2.26
C GLU A 100 12.54 -91.45 -1.18
N GLU A 101 12.78 -91.80 0.10
CA GLU A 101 12.77 -90.83 1.18
C GLU A 101 13.88 -89.79 1.02
N GLN A 102 15.10 -90.21 0.67
CA GLN A 102 16.20 -89.30 0.39
C GLN A 102 15.89 -88.38 -0.80
N GLU A 103 15.39 -88.92 -1.91
CA GLU A 103 15.02 -88.12 -3.08
C GLU A 103 13.90 -87.11 -2.74
N ARG A 104 12.92 -87.50 -1.92
CA ARG A 104 11.89 -86.57 -1.40
C ARG A 104 12.51 -85.44 -0.57
N LEU A 105 13.40 -85.76 0.35
CA LEU A 105 14.06 -84.77 1.21
C LEU A 105 15.00 -83.85 0.41
N GLU A 106 15.68 -84.38 -0.59
CA GLU A 106 16.53 -83.59 -1.49
C GLU A 106 15.68 -82.66 -2.37
N ALA A 107 14.59 -83.16 -2.94
CA ALA A 107 13.64 -82.35 -3.70
C ALA A 107 13.01 -81.25 -2.82
N GLU A 108 12.69 -81.53 -1.56
CA GLU A 108 12.22 -80.53 -0.61
C GLU A 108 13.29 -79.47 -0.32
N LYS A 109 14.54 -79.88 -0.08
CA LYS A 109 15.67 -78.95 0.11
C LYS A 109 15.91 -78.09 -1.13
N GLU A 110 15.81 -78.67 -2.33
CA GLU A 110 15.95 -77.94 -3.58
C GLU A 110 14.81 -76.93 -3.78
N ARG A 111 13.57 -77.33 -3.52
CA ARG A 111 12.41 -76.41 -3.50
C ARG A 111 12.60 -75.28 -2.48
N ALA A 112 13.13 -75.58 -1.30
CA ALA A 112 13.42 -74.56 -0.29
C ALA A 112 14.52 -73.59 -0.75
N ARG A 113 15.59 -74.09 -1.41
CA ARG A 113 16.66 -73.26 -1.99
C ARG A 113 16.13 -72.35 -3.10
N THR A 114 15.36 -72.90 -4.02
CA THR A 114 14.76 -72.13 -5.13
C THR A 114 13.77 -71.08 -4.63
N LEU A 115 12.92 -71.42 -3.66
CA LEU A 115 12.01 -70.46 -3.02
C LEU A 115 12.79 -69.33 -2.34
N LYS A 116 13.87 -69.65 -1.62
CA LYS A 116 14.71 -68.65 -0.95
C LYS A 116 15.39 -67.70 -1.95
N GLU A 117 15.87 -68.22 -3.08
CA GLU A 117 16.44 -67.39 -4.13
C GLU A 117 15.36 -66.53 -4.83
N GLN A 118 14.17 -67.09 -5.09
CA GLN A 118 13.03 -66.31 -5.59
C GLN A 118 12.64 -65.18 -4.64
N GLN A 119 12.57 -65.45 -3.33
CA GLN A 119 12.31 -64.44 -2.31
C GLN A 119 13.39 -63.36 -2.27
N ARG A 120 14.67 -63.74 -2.41
CA ARG A 120 15.79 -62.80 -2.48
C ARG A 120 15.70 -61.90 -3.72
N LEU A 121 15.41 -62.47 -4.89
CA LEU A 121 15.22 -61.72 -6.13
C LEU A 121 14.01 -60.78 -6.04
N ALA A 122 12.88 -61.25 -5.49
CA ALA A 122 11.70 -60.43 -5.26
C ALA A 122 11.98 -59.27 -4.28
N ALA A 123 12.74 -59.53 -3.22
CA ALA A 123 13.16 -58.49 -2.28
C ALA A 123 14.10 -57.46 -2.93
N GLU A 124 15.00 -57.88 -3.82
CA GLU A 124 15.87 -56.97 -4.58
C GLU A 124 15.06 -56.11 -5.56
N ILE A 125 14.13 -56.70 -6.30
CA ILE A 125 13.21 -55.96 -7.19
C ILE A 125 12.41 -54.93 -6.39
N GLN A 126 11.89 -55.31 -5.22
CA GLN A 126 11.15 -54.39 -4.36
C GLN A 126 12.03 -53.24 -3.86
N ARG A 127 13.29 -53.52 -3.46
CA ARG A 127 14.24 -52.47 -3.05
C ARG A 127 14.49 -51.47 -4.16
N GLN A 128 14.73 -51.95 -5.39
CA GLN A 128 14.97 -51.09 -6.55
C GLN A 128 13.73 -50.23 -6.85
N ALA A 129 12.53 -50.81 -6.81
CA ALA A 129 11.29 -50.07 -6.98
C ALA A 129 11.09 -48.98 -5.89
N ASP A 130 11.40 -49.29 -4.64
CA ASP A 130 11.31 -48.35 -3.52
C ASP A 130 12.33 -47.20 -3.66
N GLU A 131 13.55 -47.49 -4.08
CA GLU A 131 14.59 -46.48 -4.35
C GLU A 131 14.21 -45.57 -5.52
N GLU A 132 13.70 -46.12 -6.61
CA GLU A 132 13.20 -45.34 -7.74
C GLU A 132 12.01 -44.45 -7.35
N ALA A 133 11.08 -44.98 -6.54
CA ALA A 133 9.96 -44.22 -6.02
C ALA A 133 10.42 -43.05 -5.13
N ARG A 134 11.39 -43.28 -4.23
CA ARG A 134 12.02 -42.23 -3.42
C ARG A 134 12.72 -41.19 -4.28
N ALA A 135 13.53 -41.61 -5.26
CA ALA A 135 14.21 -40.69 -6.16
C ALA A 135 13.23 -39.87 -7.02
N LYS A 136 12.09 -40.45 -7.41
CA LYS A 136 11.01 -39.72 -8.08
C LYS A 136 10.37 -38.69 -7.13
N ALA A 137 10.06 -39.06 -5.89
CA ALA A 137 9.52 -38.15 -4.89
C ALA A 137 10.49 -36.98 -4.62
N ASP A 138 11.78 -37.26 -4.42
CA ASP A 138 12.80 -36.22 -4.18
C ASP A 138 12.92 -35.26 -5.37
N ARG A 139 12.85 -35.77 -6.61
CA ARG A 139 12.81 -34.93 -7.82
C ARG A 139 11.61 -34.00 -7.82
N THR A 140 10.42 -34.50 -7.48
CA THR A 140 9.21 -33.65 -7.41
C THR A 140 9.31 -32.58 -6.33
N VAL A 141 9.81 -32.92 -5.15
CA VAL A 141 10.03 -31.97 -4.05
C VAL A 141 11.06 -30.90 -4.46
N ARG A 142 12.14 -31.30 -5.14
CA ARG A 142 13.15 -30.37 -5.65
C ARG A 142 12.57 -29.41 -6.69
N GLN A 143 11.82 -29.92 -7.66
CA GLN A 143 11.14 -29.11 -8.68
C GLN A 143 10.15 -28.12 -8.06
N GLU A 144 9.39 -28.54 -7.05
CA GLU A 144 8.46 -27.65 -6.36
C GLU A 144 9.17 -26.57 -5.55
N LYS A 145 10.27 -26.90 -4.86
CA LYS A 145 11.11 -25.92 -4.17
C LYS A 145 11.69 -24.90 -5.14
N GLU A 146 12.17 -25.34 -6.30
CA GLU A 146 12.71 -24.47 -7.35
C GLU A 146 11.62 -23.56 -7.92
N ARG A 147 10.44 -24.09 -8.23
CA ARG A 147 9.27 -23.31 -8.65
C ARG A 147 8.89 -22.24 -7.63
N LEU A 148 8.84 -22.59 -6.34
CA LEU A 148 8.55 -21.65 -5.26
C LEU A 148 9.66 -20.60 -5.10
N ALA A 149 10.92 -20.98 -5.29
CA ALA A 149 12.05 -20.05 -5.25
C ALA A 149 12.01 -19.06 -6.43
N GLU A 150 11.72 -19.54 -7.64
CA GLU A 150 11.50 -18.70 -8.81
C GLU A 150 10.33 -17.73 -8.62
N GLU A 151 9.20 -18.22 -8.10
CA GLU A 151 8.04 -17.37 -7.85
C GLU A 151 8.36 -16.26 -6.83
N ARG A 152 9.06 -16.61 -5.74
CA ARG A 152 9.55 -15.64 -4.75
C ARG A 152 10.51 -14.62 -5.38
N SER A 153 11.41 -15.08 -6.26
CA SER A 153 12.34 -14.21 -6.98
C SER A 153 11.60 -13.25 -7.92
N ARG A 154 10.60 -13.74 -8.68
CA ARG A 154 9.75 -12.92 -9.53
C ARG A 154 8.98 -11.87 -8.74
N GLN A 155 8.36 -12.27 -7.62
CA GLN A 155 7.65 -11.33 -6.74
C GLN A 155 8.60 -10.28 -6.13
N ALA A 156 9.81 -10.66 -5.76
CA ALA A 156 10.82 -9.73 -5.26
C ALA A 156 11.27 -8.75 -6.35
N ALA A 157 11.49 -9.23 -7.58
CA ALA A 157 11.84 -8.40 -8.73
C ALA A 157 10.72 -7.41 -9.09
N GLU A 158 9.46 -7.85 -9.09
CA GLU A 158 8.30 -6.98 -9.35
C GLU A 158 8.17 -5.89 -8.28
N ARG A 159 8.34 -6.25 -6.99
CA ARG A 159 8.35 -5.26 -5.90
C ARG A 159 9.49 -4.26 -6.06
N ALA A 160 10.69 -4.73 -6.38
CA ALA A 160 11.84 -3.86 -6.62
C ALA A 160 11.61 -2.92 -7.81
N GLN A 161 10.97 -3.40 -8.88
CA GLN A 161 10.60 -2.58 -10.03
C GLN A 161 9.58 -1.50 -9.64
N LYS A 162 8.49 -1.87 -8.95
CA LYS A 162 7.49 -0.91 -8.48
C LYS A 162 8.09 0.17 -7.58
N GLU A 163 9.01 -0.21 -6.69
CA GLU A 163 9.72 0.76 -5.85
C GLU A 163 10.64 1.67 -6.68
N ARG A 164 11.35 1.14 -7.69
CA ARG A 164 12.14 1.96 -8.62
C ARG A 164 11.27 2.95 -9.39
N GLU A 165 10.10 2.51 -9.86
CA GLU A 165 9.13 3.35 -10.55
C GLU A 165 8.61 4.46 -9.64
N LYS A 166 8.18 4.15 -8.41
CA LYS A 166 7.77 5.16 -7.42
C LYS A 166 8.88 6.18 -7.14
N VAL A 167 10.12 5.72 -6.97
CA VAL A 167 11.27 6.60 -6.74
C VAL A 167 11.53 7.47 -7.98
N ALA A 168 11.39 6.93 -9.19
CA ALA A 168 11.53 7.69 -10.43
C ALA A 168 10.41 8.72 -10.60
N GLU A 169 9.16 8.36 -10.30
CA GLU A 169 8.02 9.28 -10.29
C GLU A 169 8.19 10.40 -9.27
N GLU A 170 8.62 10.09 -8.04
CA GLU A 170 8.89 11.10 -7.02
C GLU A 170 10.03 12.03 -7.43
N ARG A 171 11.11 11.48 -8.02
CA ARG A 171 12.21 12.29 -8.58
C ARG A 171 11.71 13.22 -9.68
N LEU A 172 10.88 12.71 -10.59
CA LEU A 172 10.30 13.51 -11.66
C LEU A 172 9.38 14.61 -11.11
N ARG A 173 8.57 14.30 -10.08
CA ARG A 173 7.73 15.29 -9.40
C ARG A 173 8.58 16.39 -8.77
N ARG A 174 9.60 16.03 -7.99
CA ARG A 174 10.52 17.00 -7.36
C ARG A 174 11.24 17.86 -8.39
N TRP A 175 11.65 17.27 -9.51
CA TRP A 175 12.26 18.02 -10.61
C TRP A 175 11.29 19.03 -11.22
N LYS A 176 10.03 18.64 -11.50
CA LYS A 176 8.98 19.55 -11.99
C LYS A 176 8.68 20.68 -11.01
N GLU A 177 8.50 20.36 -9.73
CA GLU A 177 8.31 21.34 -8.65
C GLU A 177 9.48 22.32 -8.58
N GLY A 178 10.72 21.83 -8.73
CA GLY A 178 11.92 22.66 -8.81
C GLY A 178 11.92 23.60 -10.01
N GLN A 179 11.55 23.11 -11.20
CA GLN A 179 11.42 23.92 -12.41
C GLN A 179 10.33 25.00 -12.28
N GLU A 180 9.19 24.65 -11.71
CA GLU A 180 8.10 25.60 -11.45
C GLU A 180 8.49 26.66 -10.41
N ALA A 181 9.18 26.27 -9.34
CA ALA A 181 9.69 27.19 -8.33
C ALA A 181 10.71 28.17 -8.94
N GLU A 182 11.63 27.67 -9.77
CA GLU A 182 12.61 28.51 -10.46
C GLU A 182 11.91 29.47 -11.46
N ALA A 183 10.94 28.98 -12.23
CA ALA A 183 10.15 29.81 -13.12
C ALA A 183 9.36 30.89 -12.36
N LYS A 184 8.79 30.55 -11.20
CA LYS A 184 8.10 31.49 -10.31
C LYS A 184 9.06 32.56 -9.79
N GLN A 185 10.24 32.17 -9.30
CA GLN A 185 11.28 33.11 -8.87
C GLN A 185 11.69 34.05 -10.00
N ARG A 186 11.89 33.54 -11.22
CA ARG A 186 12.19 34.38 -12.39
C ARG A 186 11.05 35.36 -12.71
N ARG A 187 9.78 34.95 -12.59
CA ARG A 187 8.61 35.84 -12.80
C ARG A 187 8.56 36.93 -11.74
N GLU A 188 8.70 36.58 -10.47
CA GLU A 188 8.75 37.53 -9.36
C GLU A 188 9.92 38.51 -9.51
N GLN A 189 11.10 38.03 -9.93
CA GLN A 189 12.24 38.89 -10.19
C GLN A 189 11.97 39.85 -11.35
N ARG A 190 11.43 39.36 -12.48
CA ARG A 190 11.02 40.22 -13.61
C ARG A 190 9.98 41.25 -13.19
N GLN A 191 9.03 40.88 -12.34
CA GLN A 191 8.03 41.81 -11.80
C GLN A 191 8.69 42.88 -10.93
N LYS A 192 9.58 42.51 -10.01
CA LYS A 192 10.33 43.47 -9.18
C LYS A 192 11.19 44.40 -10.05
N GLU A 193 11.84 43.88 -11.08
CA GLU A 193 12.61 44.68 -12.03
C GLU A 193 11.73 45.63 -12.84
N ALA A 194 10.53 45.19 -13.26
CA ALA A 194 9.57 46.04 -13.95
C ALA A 194 9.02 47.14 -13.04
N GLU A 195 8.61 46.80 -11.82
CA GLU A 195 8.16 47.75 -10.79
C GLU A 195 9.27 48.78 -10.46
N ALA A 196 10.53 48.33 -10.36
CA ALA A 196 11.67 49.22 -10.16
C ALA A 196 11.92 50.14 -11.37
N ARG A 197 11.75 49.64 -12.61
CA ARG A 197 11.83 50.47 -13.83
C ARG A 197 10.73 51.51 -13.85
N GLU A 198 9.49 51.13 -13.56
CA GLU A 198 8.37 52.06 -13.47
C GLU A 198 8.58 53.10 -12.37
N ALA A 199 9.09 52.71 -11.20
CA ALA A 199 9.42 53.63 -10.13
C ALA A 199 10.45 54.68 -10.56
N ARG A 200 11.52 54.26 -11.28
CA ARG A 200 12.51 55.19 -11.85
C ARG A 200 11.90 56.14 -12.86
N VAL A 201 11.00 55.66 -13.73
CA VAL A 201 10.30 56.52 -14.70
C VAL A 201 9.40 57.53 -13.98
N ARG A 202 8.66 57.10 -12.94
CA ARG A 202 7.83 58.00 -12.11
C ARG A 202 8.68 59.05 -11.39
N GLU A 203 9.85 58.67 -10.90
CA GLU A 203 10.81 59.58 -10.25
C GLU A 203 11.37 60.60 -11.25
N GLN A 204 11.77 60.17 -12.46
CA GLN A 204 12.18 61.07 -13.53
C GLN A 204 11.07 62.06 -13.90
N HIS A 205 9.84 61.58 -14.08
CA HIS A 205 8.69 62.44 -14.39
C HIS A 205 8.40 63.42 -13.24
N ARG A 206 8.52 62.99 -11.98
CA ARG A 206 8.40 63.88 -10.81
C ARG A 206 9.49 64.96 -10.84
N GLY A 207 10.75 64.57 -11.07
CA GLY A 207 11.86 65.51 -11.18
C GLY A 207 11.69 66.52 -12.34
N GLU A 208 11.15 66.08 -13.47
CA GLU A 208 10.80 66.98 -14.59
C GLU A 208 9.65 67.94 -14.23
N GLN A 209 8.62 67.46 -13.52
CA GLN A 209 7.52 68.32 -13.04
C GLN A 209 8.04 69.35 -12.04
N GLU A 210 8.90 68.95 -11.10
CA GLU A 210 9.54 69.85 -10.14
C GLU A 210 10.41 70.90 -10.86
N ARG A 211 11.19 70.50 -11.86
CA ARG A 211 11.98 71.44 -12.68
C ARG A 211 11.09 72.44 -13.42
N LYS A 212 10.02 71.98 -14.08
CA LYS A 212 9.05 72.85 -14.75
C LYS A 212 8.35 73.80 -13.77
N ALA A 213 8.00 73.34 -12.57
CA ALA A 213 7.43 74.19 -11.52
C ALA A 213 8.43 75.25 -11.06
N GLN A 214 9.71 74.90 -10.87
CA GLN A 214 10.77 75.84 -10.54
C GLN A 214 10.99 76.88 -11.66
N GLU A 215 11.02 76.46 -12.92
CA GLU A 215 11.11 77.35 -14.09
C GLU A 215 9.92 78.33 -14.13
N TYR A 216 8.70 77.84 -13.88
CA TYR A 216 7.49 78.67 -13.80
C TYR A 216 7.54 79.66 -12.64
N LEU A 217 7.93 79.23 -11.45
CA LEU A 217 8.12 80.10 -10.29
C LEU A 217 9.20 81.16 -10.54
N ALA A 218 10.30 80.81 -11.22
CA ALA A 218 11.32 81.76 -11.61
C ALA A 218 10.78 82.81 -12.62
N ALA A 219 9.98 82.38 -13.60
CA ALA A 219 9.34 83.28 -14.55
C ALA A 219 8.36 84.25 -13.85
N LEU A 220 7.60 83.77 -12.86
CA LEU A 220 6.73 84.62 -12.05
C LEU A 220 7.53 85.67 -11.26
N ARG A 221 8.65 85.30 -10.64
CA ARG A 221 9.53 86.28 -9.96
C ARG A 221 10.03 87.38 -10.89
N VAL A 222 10.41 87.02 -12.13
CA VAL A 222 10.82 88.01 -13.14
C VAL A 222 9.65 88.94 -13.50
N GLN A 223 8.43 88.41 -13.62
CA GLN A 223 7.24 89.24 -13.84
C GLN A 223 6.96 90.17 -12.66
N GLU A 224 7.05 89.69 -11.41
CA GLU A 224 6.91 90.51 -10.22
C GLU A 224 7.95 91.63 -10.18
N GLU A 225 9.22 91.34 -10.51
CA GLU A 225 10.28 92.35 -10.59
C GLU A 225 10.01 93.40 -11.68
N LEU A 226 9.51 92.98 -12.85
CA LEU A 226 9.11 93.88 -13.93
C LEU A 226 7.94 94.78 -13.53
N VAL A 227 6.94 94.23 -12.83
CA VAL A 227 5.81 95.00 -12.29
C VAL A 227 6.32 95.98 -11.23
N ALA A 228 7.16 95.53 -10.30
CA ALA A 228 7.77 96.37 -9.28
C ALA A 228 8.65 97.48 -9.87
N HIS A 229 9.37 97.20 -10.96
CA HIS A 229 10.12 98.22 -11.71
C HIS A 229 9.19 99.25 -12.37
N LYS A 230 8.12 98.81 -13.05
CA LYS A 230 7.11 99.73 -13.64
C LYS A 230 6.43 100.59 -12.58
N VAL A 231 6.13 100.04 -11.40
CA VAL A 231 5.57 100.78 -10.26
C VAL A 231 6.57 101.82 -9.74
N ARG A 232 7.85 101.46 -9.58
CA ARG A 232 8.92 102.39 -9.19
C ARG A 232 9.08 103.53 -10.20
N GLN A 233 9.15 103.23 -11.49
CA GLN A 233 9.31 104.22 -12.55
C GLN A 233 8.11 105.18 -12.64
N LYS A 234 6.87 104.68 -12.50
CA LYS A 234 5.68 105.54 -12.37
C LYS A 234 5.68 106.38 -11.10
N GLY A 235 6.17 105.83 -9.99
CA GLY A 235 6.36 106.55 -8.73
C GLY A 235 7.36 107.71 -8.88
N GLU A 236 8.48 107.48 -9.56
CA GLU A 236 9.51 108.50 -9.83
C GLU A 236 9.00 109.62 -10.75
N ILE A 237 8.24 109.28 -11.81
CA ILE A 237 7.61 110.27 -12.70
C ILE A 237 6.60 111.15 -11.92
N MET A 238 5.77 110.55 -11.07
CA MET A 238 4.82 111.29 -10.22
C MET A 238 5.51 112.20 -9.18
N VAL A 239 6.62 111.75 -8.60
CA VAL A 239 7.40 112.56 -7.65
C VAL A 239 8.06 113.75 -8.35
N GLN A 240 8.53 113.58 -9.60
CA GLN A 240 9.07 114.68 -10.39
C GLN A 240 8.00 115.72 -10.78
N GLU A 241 6.81 115.30 -11.21
CA GLU A 241 5.69 116.22 -11.49
C GLU A 241 5.23 116.96 -10.21
N TYR A 242 5.19 116.27 -9.07
CA TYR A 242 4.84 116.87 -7.78
C TYR A 242 5.87 117.90 -7.34
N LEU A 243 7.17 117.63 -7.51
CA LEU A 243 8.23 118.61 -7.20
C LEU A 243 8.19 119.81 -8.15
N GLN A 244 7.84 119.62 -9.42
CA GLN A 244 7.71 120.71 -10.39
C GLN A 244 6.52 121.64 -10.08
N GLN A 245 5.43 121.10 -9.51
CA GLN A 245 4.32 121.90 -8.96
C GLN A 245 4.63 122.51 -7.58
N PHE A 246 5.49 121.89 -6.77
CA PHE A 246 5.86 122.36 -5.44
C PHE A 246 6.75 123.62 -5.46
N PHE A 247 7.54 123.82 -6.52
CA PHE A 247 8.43 124.97 -6.66
C PHE A 247 7.80 126.21 -7.33
N SER A 248 6.49 126.21 -7.65
CA SER A 248 5.84 127.30 -8.40
C SER A 248 4.71 128.06 -7.69
N GLY A 249 4.55 127.95 -6.35
CA GLY A 249 3.46 128.66 -5.66
C GLY A 249 3.79 129.09 -4.23
N THR A 250 3.74 130.40 -4.00
CA THR A 250 4.04 131.13 -2.75
C THR A 250 2.90 131.10 -1.71
N ALA A 251 3.29 131.03 -0.43
CA ALA A 251 2.64 131.51 0.82
C ALA A 251 1.21 130.99 1.15
N ASP A 252 0.78 130.63 2.36
CA ASP A 252 1.27 130.69 3.72
C ASP A 252 0.53 129.63 4.58
N THR A 253 1.04 129.46 5.79
CA THR A 253 0.98 128.43 6.85
C THR A 253 -0.38 128.32 7.57
N GLU A 254 -0.93 127.23 8.12
CA GLU A 254 -0.52 125.84 8.36
C GLU A 254 -1.77 124.89 8.39
N ALA A 255 -3.00 125.43 8.39
CA ALA A 255 -4.26 124.67 8.53
C ALA A 255 -4.89 124.15 7.21
N LEU A 256 -4.56 124.75 6.05
CA LEU A 256 -4.90 124.17 4.73
C LEU A 256 -3.91 123.07 4.33
N ARG A 257 -2.66 123.16 4.80
CA ARG A 257 -1.58 122.21 4.49
C ARG A 257 -1.88 120.83 5.08
N LEU A 258 -2.51 120.73 6.25
CA LEU A 258 -2.86 119.45 6.86
C LEU A 258 -4.03 118.74 6.14
N ARG A 259 -5.07 119.48 5.74
CA ARG A 259 -6.22 118.92 4.99
C ARG A 259 -5.84 118.46 3.58
N HIS A 260 -4.95 119.19 2.90
CA HIS A 260 -4.41 118.76 1.60
C HIS A 260 -3.49 117.54 1.73
N ARG A 261 -2.64 117.48 2.77
CA ARG A 261 -1.78 116.32 3.07
C ARG A 261 -2.58 115.06 3.38
N VAL A 262 -3.66 115.14 4.15
CA VAL A 262 -4.53 113.97 4.45
C VAL A 262 -5.30 113.51 3.21
N ARG A 263 -5.73 114.44 2.34
CA ARG A 263 -6.45 114.11 1.11
C ARG A 263 -5.54 113.48 0.05
N LEU A 264 -4.32 114.00 -0.10
CA LEU A 264 -3.29 113.40 -0.96
C LEU A 264 -2.83 112.04 -0.41
N ALA A 265 -2.62 111.90 0.90
CA ALA A 265 -2.30 110.61 1.51
C ALA A 265 -3.42 109.58 1.32
N HIS A 266 -4.69 109.98 1.39
CA HIS A 266 -5.82 109.10 1.09
C HIS A 266 -5.93 108.73 -0.39
N MET A 267 -5.64 109.65 -1.32
CA MET A 267 -5.60 109.31 -2.75
C MET A 267 -4.44 108.38 -3.07
N TRP A 268 -3.26 108.62 -2.48
CA TRP A 268 -2.08 107.79 -2.63
C TRP A 268 -2.31 106.39 -2.04
N ALA A 269 -2.93 106.29 -0.87
CA ALA A 269 -3.33 105.02 -0.26
C ALA A 269 -4.39 104.29 -1.11
N ARG A 270 -5.34 104.99 -1.73
CA ARG A 270 -6.34 104.38 -2.63
C ARG A 270 -5.73 103.91 -3.95
N GLN A 271 -4.78 104.64 -4.53
CA GLN A 271 -4.06 104.20 -5.74
C GLN A 271 -3.13 103.03 -5.45
N LEU A 272 -2.41 103.03 -4.32
CA LEU A 272 -1.63 101.88 -3.86
C LEU A 272 -2.53 100.67 -3.59
N HIS A 273 -3.70 100.85 -2.97
CA HIS A 273 -4.67 99.77 -2.80
C HIS A 273 -5.27 99.27 -4.12
N ALA A 274 -5.48 100.13 -5.11
CA ALA A 274 -5.98 99.73 -6.44
C ALA A 274 -4.92 98.95 -7.22
N VAL A 275 -3.66 99.37 -7.15
CA VAL A 275 -2.52 98.64 -7.74
C VAL A 275 -2.31 97.31 -6.99
N ALA A 276 -2.33 97.32 -5.66
CA ALA A 276 -2.25 96.10 -4.85
C ALA A 276 -3.41 95.13 -5.10
N ARG A 277 -4.64 95.63 -5.34
CA ARG A 277 -5.77 94.77 -5.77
C ARG A 277 -5.55 94.21 -7.18
N SER A 278 -5.07 95.02 -8.13
CA SER A 278 -4.78 94.52 -9.48
C SER A 278 -3.63 93.50 -9.54
N VAL A 279 -2.72 93.55 -8.55
CA VAL A 279 -1.64 92.55 -8.38
C VAL A 279 -2.13 91.34 -7.59
N SER A 280 -2.98 91.53 -6.57
CA SER A 280 -3.62 90.46 -5.80
C SER A 280 -4.61 89.64 -6.63
N ASP A 281 -5.26 90.24 -7.62
CA ASP A 281 -6.14 89.54 -8.56
C ASP A 281 -5.35 88.75 -9.64
N SER A 282 -4.01 88.93 -9.69
CA SER A 282 -3.10 88.23 -10.62
C SER A 282 -2.21 87.19 -9.93
N ILE A 283 -2.16 87.15 -8.59
CA ILE A 283 -1.28 86.26 -7.83
C ILE A 283 -2.06 85.71 -6.63
N TYR A 284 -2.95 84.74 -6.86
CA TYR A 284 -3.32 83.71 -5.90
C TYR A 284 -3.94 82.52 -6.65
N ASP A 285 -3.12 81.53 -6.98
CA ASP A 285 -3.56 80.13 -6.99
C ASP A 285 -2.39 79.25 -6.51
N ILE A 286 -2.12 79.30 -5.19
CA ILE A 286 -1.35 78.28 -4.49
C ILE A 286 -2.07 78.02 -3.17
N GLN A 287 -2.89 76.97 -3.16
CA GLN A 287 -3.38 76.34 -1.95
C GLN A 287 -2.30 75.40 -1.39
N VAL A 288 -1.74 75.71 -0.23
CA VAL A 288 -1.25 74.68 0.71
C VAL A 288 -1.49 75.13 2.15
N GLU A 289 -1.84 74.13 2.97
CA GLU A 289 -2.04 74.09 4.42
C GLU A 289 -3.46 74.31 4.95
N VAL A 290 -4.23 73.21 4.98
CA VAL A 290 -5.34 73.07 5.91
C VAL A 290 -4.78 72.69 7.28
N VAL A 291 -4.75 73.71 8.13
CA VAL A 291 -4.75 73.66 9.59
C VAL A 291 -6.02 72.97 10.09
N GLU A 292 -5.91 72.08 11.09
CA GLU A 292 -7.07 71.49 11.77
C GLU A 292 -7.90 72.58 12.49
N LEU A 293 -9.15 72.80 12.05
CA LEU A 293 -10.08 73.75 12.68
C LEU A 293 -11.22 73.02 13.39
N GLY A 294 -11.28 73.18 14.72
CA GLY A 294 -12.35 72.68 15.57
C GLY A 294 -13.67 73.44 15.38
N TRP A 295 -14.78 72.72 15.29
CA TRP A 295 -16.14 73.28 15.19
C TRP A 295 -16.84 73.19 16.55
N HIS A 296 -17.12 74.33 17.20
CA HIS A 296 -17.86 74.37 18.47
C HIS A 296 -19.38 74.26 18.24
N ARG A 297 -20.09 73.62 19.18
CA ARG A 297 -21.56 73.47 19.16
C ARG A 297 -22.20 74.62 19.94
N ILE A 298 -23.25 75.23 19.37
CA ILE A 298 -24.04 76.30 19.99
C ILE A 298 -25.52 75.90 19.95
N ASP A 299 -26.27 76.16 21.03
CA ASP A 299 -27.69 75.86 21.15
C ASP A 299 -28.58 77.01 20.64
N GLY A 300 -29.48 76.72 19.70
CA GLY A 300 -30.42 77.70 19.12
C GLY A 300 -31.08 77.23 17.82
N THR A 301 -31.97 78.04 17.24
CA THR A 301 -32.53 77.84 15.88
C THR A 301 -31.85 78.76 14.88
N ALA A 302 -31.27 78.19 13.82
CA ALA A 302 -30.68 78.93 12.71
C ALA A 302 -31.12 78.32 11.37
N ILE A 303 -30.99 79.08 10.29
CA ILE A 303 -31.16 78.58 8.92
C ILE A 303 -29.79 78.14 8.43
N CYS A 304 -29.70 76.95 7.82
CA CYS A 304 -28.45 76.50 7.23
C CYS A 304 -28.09 77.37 6.03
N ASP A 305 -26.93 78.01 6.02
CA ASP A 305 -26.51 78.89 4.92
C ASP A 305 -26.27 78.13 3.60
N PHE A 306 -26.07 76.81 3.66
CA PHE A 306 -25.75 75.98 2.49
C PHE A 306 -26.97 75.34 1.83
N CYS A 307 -28.02 75.03 2.60
CA CYS A 307 -29.21 74.36 2.07
C CYS A 307 -30.52 75.07 2.43
N VAL A 308 -30.43 76.20 3.14
CA VAL A 308 -31.53 77.09 3.51
C VAL A 308 -32.64 76.42 4.33
N LYS A 309 -32.36 75.22 4.87
CA LYS A 309 -33.29 74.49 5.75
C LYS A 309 -33.17 75.01 7.18
N PRO A 310 -34.30 75.19 7.90
CA PRO A 310 -34.26 75.51 9.32
C PRO A 310 -33.71 74.31 10.09
N VAL A 311 -32.67 74.55 10.88
CA VAL A 311 -32.01 73.51 11.68
C VAL A 311 -32.41 73.72 13.13
N LYS A 312 -33.17 72.78 13.68
CA LYS A 312 -33.47 72.70 15.11
C LYS A 312 -32.48 71.71 15.74
N LEU A 313 -31.63 72.24 16.61
CA LEU A 313 -30.59 71.57 17.38
C LEU A 313 -29.35 71.16 16.55
N TYR A 314 -28.21 71.74 16.95
CA TYR A 314 -26.83 71.56 16.48
C TYR A 314 -26.47 72.22 15.13
N PHE A 315 -26.18 73.52 15.15
CA PHE A 315 -25.40 74.17 14.08
C PHE A 315 -23.95 74.36 14.55
N PHE A 316 -23.01 74.17 13.62
CA PHE A 316 -21.59 74.33 13.86
C PHE A 316 -21.15 75.72 13.39
N SER A 317 -20.62 76.56 14.29
CA SER A 317 -20.14 77.89 13.93
C SER A 317 -18.69 77.84 13.44
N CYS A 318 -18.44 78.48 12.29
CA CYS A 318 -17.08 78.73 11.80
C CYS A 318 -16.26 79.55 12.82
N PRO A 319 -14.95 79.28 13.05
CA PRO A 319 -14.10 80.03 13.98
C PRO A 319 -13.92 81.52 13.66
N LEU A 320 -14.27 81.96 12.44
CA LEU A 320 -14.24 83.36 12.02
C LEU A 320 -15.61 84.07 12.16
N GLY A 321 -16.63 83.40 12.71
CA GLY A 321 -17.93 83.96 13.05
C GLY A 321 -18.83 84.24 11.84
N GLY A 322 -19.98 83.57 11.76
CA GLY A 322 -21.09 84.05 10.93
C GLY A 322 -21.84 83.06 10.05
N ALA A 323 -21.43 81.79 9.97
CA ALA A 323 -22.15 80.78 9.18
C ALA A 323 -22.68 79.63 10.04
N ALA A 324 -23.92 79.20 9.77
CA ALA A 324 -24.58 78.04 10.36
C ALA A 324 -24.76 76.94 9.30
N ALA A 325 -24.28 75.73 9.60
CA ALA A 325 -24.42 74.57 8.72
C ALA A 325 -25.17 73.43 9.42
N CYS A 326 -26.04 72.72 8.69
CA CYS A 326 -26.60 71.44 9.17
C CYS A 326 -25.54 70.32 9.09
N GLY A 327 -25.77 69.22 9.83
CA GLY A 327 -24.83 68.10 9.91
C GLY A 327 -24.40 67.52 8.56
N ASP A 328 -25.35 67.39 7.62
CA ASP A 328 -25.06 66.87 6.27
C ASP A 328 -24.20 67.84 5.45
N CYS A 329 -24.50 69.14 5.52
CA CYS A 329 -23.71 70.18 4.85
C CYS A 329 -22.30 70.27 5.43
N LYS A 330 -22.15 70.12 6.75
CA LYS A 330 -20.82 70.01 7.39
C LYS A 330 -20.06 68.79 6.89
N TYR A 331 -20.68 67.61 6.84
CA TYR A 331 -20.02 66.39 6.39
C TYR A 331 -19.53 66.50 4.95
N LYS A 332 -20.37 67.03 4.05
CA LYS A 332 -20.00 67.29 2.65
C LYS A 332 -18.87 68.31 2.51
N PHE A 333 -18.87 69.36 3.34
CA PHE A 333 -17.82 70.38 3.33
C PHE A 333 -16.47 69.82 3.79
N VAL A 334 -16.45 68.96 4.80
CA VAL A 334 -15.22 68.38 5.37
C VAL A 334 -14.69 67.20 4.55
N HIS A 335 -15.55 66.43 3.88
CA HIS A 335 -15.16 65.17 3.22
C HIS A 335 -15.24 65.17 1.69
N GLY A 336 -15.56 66.31 1.04
CA GLY A 336 -15.60 66.41 -0.42
C GLY A 336 -16.85 65.80 -1.05
N TYR A 337 -17.14 66.19 -2.30
CA TYR A 337 -18.35 65.82 -3.06
C TYR A 337 -18.16 64.51 -3.87
N GLU A 338 -19.25 63.77 -4.08
CA GLU A 338 -19.31 62.69 -5.08
C GLU A 338 -19.42 63.27 -6.50
N THR A 339 -18.67 62.70 -7.45
CA THR A 339 -18.79 62.94 -8.89
C THR A 339 -19.83 62.01 -9.53
N ALA A 340 -20.23 62.33 -10.76
CA ALA A 340 -21.46 61.90 -11.45
C ALA A 340 -21.70 60.39 -11.71
N ASN A 341 -20.97 59.46 -11.09
CA ASN A 341 -21.11 58.00 -11.34
C ASN A 341 -21.40 57.13 -10.08
N GLY A 342 -21.98 57.69 -9.02
CA GLY A 342 -22.85 56.91 -8.10
C GLY A 342 -22.27 55.66 -7.41
N GLU A 343 -20.99 55.61 -7.05
CA GLU A 343 -20.42 54.56 -6.19
C GLU A 343 -19.93 55.12 -4.85
N VAL A 344 -20.63 54.76 -3.78
CA VAL A 344 -20.33 55.15 -2.39
C VAL A 344 -19.24 54.23 -1.82
N VAL A 345 -18.03 54.74 -1.56
CA VAL A 345 -16.97 54.00 -0.86
C VAL A 345 -16.64 54.70 0.47
N GLY A 346 -17.15 54.16 1.59
CA GLY A 346 -16.80 54.66 2.93
C GLY A 346 -17.49 53.94 4.08
N LYS A 347 -16.78 52.98 4.68
CA LYS A 347 -17.18 52.09 5.80
C LYS A 347 -17.88 52.81 6.98
N ARG A 348 -19.07 52.33 7.35
CA ARG A 348 -19.57 52.44 8.74
C ARG A 348 -18.83 51.41 9.62
N LYS A 349 -18.17 51.87 10.69
CA LYS A 349 -17.68 51.03 11.79
C LYS A 349 -18.65 51.16 12.97
N GLY A 350 -19.06 50.02 13.53
CA GLY A 350 -19.49 49.89 14.94
C GLY A 350 -20.86 49.23 15.16
N GLU A 351 -20.81 47.97 15.63
CA GLU A 351 -21.70 47.31 16.62
C GLU A 351 -23.23 47.25 16.32
N GLU A 352 -23.98 46.15 16.49
CA GLU A 352 -24.12 45.34 17.70
C GLU A 352 -24.97 44.05 17.43
N LYS A 353 -24.55 42.95 18.07
CA LYS A 353 -25.27 41.81 18.70
C LYS A 353 -26.61 41.22 18.17
N LYS A 354 -26.58 39.87 18.19
CA LYS A 354 -27.51 38.87 18.81
C LYS A 354 -28.58 38.16 17.97
N ALA A 355 -28.52 36.82 18.10
CA ALA A 355 -29.57 35.79 18.05
C ALA A 355 -30.24 35.54 16.67
N GLU A 356 -30.53 34.33 16.22
CA GLU A 356 -30.90 33.12 16.95
C GLU A 356 -30.75 31.83 16.11
N LYS A 357 -30.41 30.75 16.83
CA LYS A 357 -30.60 29.30 16.64
C LYS A 357 -31.34 28.77 15.38
N LYS A 358 -30.81 27.66 14.85
CA LYS A 358 -31.34 26.26 14.92
C LYS A 358 -30.44 25.39 14.01
N ALA A 359 -29.68 24.42 14.51
CA ALA A 359 -30.06 23.09 15.02
C ALA A 359 -29.49 22.04 14.04
N GLY A 360 -28.64 21.11 14.53
CA GLY A 360 -28.11 20.03 13.68
C GLY A 360 -26.82 19.34 14.15
N LYS A 361 -26.78 18.83 15.38
CA LYS A 361 -25.99 17.64 15.81
C LYS A 361 -26.97 16.71 16.52
N PRO A 362 -26.77 15.38 16.66
CA PRO A 362 -25.50 14.64 16.85
C PRO A 362 -25.45 13.36 15.96
N GLY A 363 -24.49 12.42 15.97
CA GLY A 363 -23.43 12.04 16.89
C GLY A 363 -22.87 10.64 16.55
N GLY A 364 -21.67 10.36 17.05
CA GLY A 364 -21.18 9.01 17.46
C GLY A 364 -20.52 8.14 16.38
N LYS A 365 -19.49 7.34 16.64
CA LYS A 365 -18.83 6.89 17.88
C LYS A 365 -17.35 6.59 17.57
N LYS A 366 -16.47 6.85 18.55
CA LYS A 366 -15.17 6.20 18.69
C LYS A 366 -15.37 4.74 19.10
N GLY A 367 -14.62 3.82 18.51
CA GLY A 367 -14.50 2.43 18.97
C GLY A 367 -13.04 1.97 18.89
N LYS A 368 -12.38 1.92 20.05
CA LYS A 368 -11.14 1.18 20.27
C LYS A 368 -11.47 -0.31 20.36
N GLY A 369 -10.70 -1.17 19.68
CA GLY A 369 -10.74 -2.63 19.86
C GLY A 369 -9.33 -3.20 19.85
N LYS A 370 -8.84 -3.60 21.03
CA LYS A 370 -7.69 -4.50 21.22
C LYS A 370 -8.19 -5.95 21.20
N GLY A 371 -7.41 -6.87 20.63
CA GLY A 371 -7.52 -8.34 20.83
C GLY A 371 -6.44 -9.05 20.01
N LYS A 372 -5.30 -9.46 20.58
CA LYS A 372 -4.98 -10.75 21.25
C LYS A 372 -5.18 -12.01 20.39
N MET A 373 -4.05 -12.65 20.09
CA MET A 373 -3.73 -14.10 20.08
C MET A 373 -4.89 -15.11 20.16
N LYS A 374 -4.95 -16.02 19.17
CA LYS A 374 -4.76 -17.49 19.29
C LYS A 374 -5.35 -18.21 18.07
N LYS A 375 -4.50 -18.87 17.29
CA LYS A 375 -4.53 -20.33 17.13
C LYS A 375 -3.23 -20.78 16.46
#